data_AF-A0A948BSQ2-F1
#
_entry.id   AF-A0A948BSQ2-F1
#
_cell.length_a   1.000
_cell.length_b   1.000
_cell.length_c   1.000
_cell.angle_alpha   90.00
_cell.angle_beta   90.00
_cell.angle_gamma   90.00
#
_symmetry.space_group_name_H-M   'P 1'
#
loop_
_entity.id
_entity.type
_entity.pdbx_description
1 polymer ?
#
loop_
_entity_poly.entity_id
_entity_poly.type
_entity_poly.pdbx_seq_one_letter_code
_entity_poly.pdbx_strand_id
1 'polypeptide(L)'
;MALVKKAGVLQQPKACWSADPKINPSAVHMLWASVIIEDIDALATVVGMIGVELSSGSKKINLNEFLTEKLSILGALPPNPEKSGWLKVKIISASEILKLPIEPHVP
;
A
#
# COMPACT_ATOMS: atom_id res chain seq x y z
N MET A 1 -0.13 -8.20 13.84
CA MET A 1 -0.29 -7.07 14.80
C MET A 1 -0.43 -5.69 14.14
N ALA A 2 0.32 -5.35 13.09
CA ALA A 2 0.23 -4.03 12.45
C ALA A 2 -1.18 -3.69 11.91
N LEU A 3 -1.86 -4.65 11.26
CA LEU A 3 -3.26 -4.50 10.79
C LEU A 3 -4.22 -4.13 11.92
N VAL A 4 -4.14 -4.84 13.05
CA VAL A 4 -4.99 -4.59 14.22
C VAL A 4 -4.74 -3.19 14.80
N LYS A 5 -3.48 -2.79 14.94
CA LYS A 5 -3.12 -1.45 15.40
C LYS A 5 -3.67 -0.37 14.47
N LYS A 6 -3.50 -0.56 13.16
CA LYS A 6 -4.00 0.38 12.16
C LYS A 6 -5.52 0.50 12.22
N ALA A 7 -6.22 -0.63 12.25
CA ALA A 7 -7.67 -0.66 12.37
C ALA A 7 -8.16 0.09 13.63
N GLY A 8 -7.49 -0.12 14.77
CA GLY A 8 -7.80 0.59 16.01
C GLY A 8 -7.64 2.11 15.90
N VAL A 9 -6.59 2.59 15.23
CA VAL A 9 -6.40 4.02 14.96
C VAL A 9 -7.50 4.55 14.04
N LEU A 10 -7.82 3.85 12.95
CA LEU A 10 -8.82 4.30 11.97
C LEU A 10 -10.25 4.36 12.54
N GLN A 11 -10.54 3.65 13.64
CA GLN A 11 -11.81 3.76 14.36
C GLN A 11 -11.92 5.04 15.21
N GLN A 12 -10.81 5.73 15.45
CA GLN A 12 -10.79 6.98 16.22
C GLN A 12 -11.05 8.19 15.30
N PRO A 13 -11.58 9.31 15.83
CA PRO A 13 -11.60 10.57 15.11
C PRO A 13 -10.21 10.95 14.61
N LYS A 14 -10.11 11.51 13.40
CA LYS A 14 -8.82 11.85 12.77
C LYS A 14 -7.90 12.69 13.66
N ALA A 15 -8.46 13.60 14.44
CA ALA A 15 -7.71 14.45 15.36
C ALA A 15 -6.95 13.66 16.45
N CYS A 16 -7.32 12.41 16.71
CA CYS A 16 -6.70 11.53 17.69
C CYS A 16 -5.65 10.59 17.08
N TRP A 17 -5.46 10.58 15.76
CA TRP A 17 -4.53 9.67 15.12
C TRP A 17 -3.10 9.99 15.51
N SER A 18 -2.44 9.05 16.17
CA SER A 18 -1.04 9.20 16.58
C SER A 18 -0.13 9.32 15.35
N ALA A 19 0.89 10.17 15.46
CA ALA A 19 1.99 10.26 14.49
C ALA A 19 3.09 9.21 14.75
N ASP A 20 3.08 8.54 15.91
CA ASP A 20 4.07 7.51 16.25
C ASP A 20 3.82 6.24 15.41
N PRO A 21 4.76 5.82 14.53
CA PRO A 21 4.59 4.64 13.69
C PRO A 21 4.50 3.32 14.47
N LYS A 22 4.93 3.28 15.75
CA LYS A 22 4.73 2.12 16.63
C LYS A 22 3.27 1.95 17.06
N ILE A 23 2.50 3.03 17.03
CA ILE A 23 1.09 3.10 17.40
C ILE A 23 0.21 3.11 16.14
N ASN A 24 0.54 3.97 15.17
CA ASN A 24 -0.15 4.14 13.90
C ASN A 24 0.77 3.75 12.73
N PRO A 25 0.88 2.46 12.39
CA PRO A 25 1.78 2.00 11.34
C PRO A 25 1.37 2.56 9.97
N SER A 26 2.36 2.77 9.10
CA SER A 26 2.13 3.25 7.74
C SER A 26 1.35 2.22 6.92
N ALA A 27 0.18 2.60 6.40
CA ALA A 27 -0.60 1.74 5.52
C ALA A 27 0.15 1.45 4.21
N VAL A 28 0.98 2.40 3.72
CA VAL A 28 1.82 2.21 2.54
C VAL A 28 2.88 1.13 2.76
N HIS A 29 3.53 1.11 3.92
CA HIS A 29 4.50 0.05 4.22
C HIS A 29 3.80 -1.31 4.38
N MET A 30 2.58 -1.32 4.93
CA MET A 30 1.77 -2.54 5.01
C MET A 30 1.33 -3.03 3.63
N LEU A 31 1.04 -2.11 2.70
CA LEU A 31 0.73 -2.41 1.31
C LEU A 31 1.93 -3.11 0.67
N TRP A 32 3.11 -2.50 0.75
CA TRP A 32 4.33 -3.08 0.21
C TRP A 32 4.64 -4.44 0.83
N ALA A 33 4.50 -4.59 2.15
CA ALA A 33 4.69 -5.86 2.83
C ALA A 33 3.72 -6.94 2.30
N SER A 34 2.43 -6.62 2.15
CA SER A 34 1.43 -7.56 1.62
C SER A 34 1.74 -8.01 0.19
N VAL A 35 2.28 -7.12 -0.65
CA VAL A 35 2.72 -7.45 -2.01
C VAL A 35 3.95 -8.35 -2.00
N ILE A 36 4.94 -8.03 -1.16
CA ILE A 36 6.21 -8.77 -1.04
C ILE A 36 5.96 -10.21 -0.56
N ILE A 37 5.03 -10.42 0.36
CA ILE A 37 4.72 -11.74 0.95
C ILE A 37 3.54 -12.46 0.28
N GLU A 38 2.91 -11.84 -0.73
CA GLU A 38 1.72 -12.38 -1.44
C GLU A 38 0.51 -12.69 -0.56
N ASP A 39 0.31 -11.91 0.51
CA ASP A 39 -0.85 -12.05 1.37
C ASP A 39 -2.02 -11.24 0.79
N ILE A 40 -2.88 -11.92 0.02
CA ILE A 40 -4.02 -11.33 -0.69
C ILE A 40 -5.06 -10.77 0.29
N ASP A 41 -5.32 -11.46 1.40
CA ASP A 41 -6.29 -11.03 2.40
C ASP A 41 -5.81 -9.77 3.13
N ALA A 42 -4.52 -9.73 3.46
CA ALA A 42 -3.90 -8.51 3.98
C ALA A 42 -3.89 -7.39 2.94
N LEU A 43 -3.61 -7.69 1.67
CA LEU A 43 -3.59 -6.70 0.59
C LEU A 43 -4.94 -5.98 0.45
N ALA A 44 -6.04 -6.74 0.37
CA ALA A 44 -7.38 -6.19 0.29
C ALA A 44 -7.72 -5.33 1.52
N THR A 45 -7.37 -5.81 2.71
CA THR A 45 -7.59 -5.09 3.98
C THR A 45 -6.82 -3.77 3.99
N VAL A 46 -5.54 -3.76 3.60
CA VAL A 46 -4.70 -2.57 3.58
C VAL A 46 -5.20 -1.54 2.57
N VAL A 47 -5.66 -1.97 1.40
CA VAL A 47 -6.26 -1.06 0.42
C VAL A 47 -7.48 -0.35 0.98
N GLY A 48 -8.35 -1.08 1.71
CA GLY A 48 -9.45 -0.48 2.46
C GLY A 48 -8.98 0.55 3.48
N MET A 49 -7.93 0.23 4.25
CA MET A 49 -7.33 1.16 5.23
C MET A 49 -6.79 2.44 4.56
N ILE A 50 -6.09 2.32 3.43
CA ILE A 50 -5.60 3.46 2.64
C ILE A 50 -6.79 4.31 2.17
N GLY A 51 -7.86 3.69 1.67
CA GLY A 51 -9.07 4.39 1.28
C GLY A 51 -9.66 5.24 2.40
N VAL A 52 -9.71 4.71 3.63
CA VAL A 52 -10.15 5.45 4.81
C VAL A 52 -9.21 6.63 5.10
N GLU A 53 -7.89 6.44 5.05
CA GLU A 53 -6.93 7.53 5.27
C GLU A 53 -7.07 8.66 4.25
N LEU A 54 -7.18 8.31 2.96
CA LEU A 54 -7.34 9.27 1.88
C LEU A 54 -8.67 10.03 2.00
N SER A 55 -9.77 9.33 2.30
CA SER A 55 -11.09 9.95 2.50
C SER A 55 -11.16 10.87 3.73
N SER A 56 -10.32 10.61 4.73
CA SER A 56 -10.21 11.46 5.92
C SER A 56 -9.39 12.74 5.64
N GLY A 57 -8.67 12.80 4.52
CA GLY A 57 -7.89 13.96 4.06
C GLY A 57 -8.74 15.10 3.51
N SER A 58 -8.24 16.33 3.61
CA SER A 58 -8.87 17.50 2.97
C SER A 58 -8.70 17.52 1.45
N LYS A 59 -7.72 16.77 0.92
CA LYS A 59 -7.47 16.60 -0.51
C LYS A 59 -8.15 15.34 -1.00
N LYS A 60 -9.00 15.46 -2.03
CA LYS A 60 -9.51 14.31 -2.77
C LYS A 60 -8.38 13.73 -3.61
N ILE A 61 -7.83 12.61 -3.15
CA ILE A 61 -6.86 11.81 -3.89
C ILE A 61 -7.58 10.57 -4.37
N ASN A 62 -7.44 10.24 -5.66
CA ASN A 62 -8.00 9.02 -6.21
C ASN A 62 -7.22 7.81 -5.65
N LEU A 63 -7.92 6.83 -5.09
CA LEU A 63 -7.30 5.64 -4.51
C LEU A 63 -6.45 4.88 -5.52
N ASN A 64 -6.94 4.70 -6.75
CA ASN A 64 -6.20 3.95 -7.78
C ASN A 64 -4.93 4.68 -8.20
N GLU A 65 -5.00 6.00 -8.41
CA GLU A 65 -3.82 6.82 -8.73
C GLU A 65 -2.77 6.72 -7.61
N PHE A 66 -3.22 6.81 -6.35
CA PHE A 66 -2.33 6.69 -5.20
C PHE A 66 -1.69 5.30 -5.11
N LEU A 67 -2.45 4.23 -5.29
CA LEU A 67 -1.93 2.86 -5.25
C LEU A 67 -0.93 2.63 -6.38
N THR A 68 -1.24 3.05 -7.61
CA THR A 68 -0.31 2.96 -8.75
C THR A 68 0.98 3.71 -8.48
N GLU A 69 0.92 4.93 -7.94
CA GLU A 69 2.10 5.71 -7.55
C GLU A 69 2.95 4.95 -6.51
N LYS A 70 2.32 4.42 -5.45
CA LYS A 70 3.06 3.73 -4.37
C LYS A 70 3.64 2.40 -4.80
N LEU A 71 3.01 1.68 -5.73
CA LEU A 71 3.56 0.46 -6.31
C LEU A 71 4.70 0.76 -7.29
N SER A 72 4.61 1.84 -8.06
CA SER A 72 5.70 2.32 -8.91
C SER A 72 6.94 2.66 -8.08
N ILE A 73 6.78 3.36 -6.96
CA ILE A 73 7.86 3.64 -6.02
C ILE A 73 8.49 2.36 -5.48
N LEU A 74 7.68 1.35 -5.11
CA LEU A 74 8.19 0.06 -4.66
C LEU A 74 9.06 -0.62 -5.74
N GLY A 75 8.62 -0.56 -7.00
CA GLY A 75 9.36 -1.10 -8.14
C GLY A 75 10.64 -0.33 -8.49
N ALA A 76 10.71 0.95 -8.13
CA ALA A 76 11.87 1.82 -8.35
C ALA A 76 12.91 1.77 -7.22
N LEU A 77 12.62 1.11 -6.09
CA LEU A 77 13.60 0.94 -5.02
C LEU A 77 14.86 0.24 -5.57
N PRO A 78 16.07 0.65 -5.12
CA PRO A 78 17.34 0.23 -5.71
C PRO A 78 17.36 -1.29 -5.80
N PRO A 79 17.32 -1.84 -7.03
CA PRO A 79 17.20 -3.26 -7.20
C PRO A 79 18.50 -3.87 -6.69
N ASN A 80 18.41 -4.76 -5.71
CA ASN A 80 19.35 -5.87 -5.73
C ASN A 80 19.14 -6.54 -7.10
N PRO A 81 20.15 -6.55 -7.99
CA PRO A 81 19.99 -7.04 -9.36
C PRO A 81 19.44 -8.47 -9.40
N GLU A 82 19.70 -9.28 -8.37
CA GLU A 82 19.18 -10.64 -8.23
C GLU A 82 17.68 -10.71 -7.91
N LYS A 83 17.12 -9.67 -7.27
CA LYS A 83 15.73 -9.66 -6.78
C LYS A 83 14.80 -8.74 -7.57
N SER A 84 15.33 -8.00 -8.54
CA SER A 84 14.58 -7.06 -9.38
C SER A 84 13.45 -7.75 -10.17
N GLY A 85 13.75 -8.88 -10.81
CA GLY A 85 12.76 -9.64 -11.58
C GLY A 85 11.63 -10.19 -10.70
N TRP A 86 11.97 -10.75 -9.54
CA TRP A 86 11.00 -11.28 -8.58
C TRP A 86 10.04 -10.21 -8.08
N LEU A 87 10.53 -9.03 -7.69
CA LEU A 87 9.70 -7.95 -7.17
C LEU A 87 8.73 -7.40 -8.24
N LYS A 88 9.19 -7.30 -9.49
CA LYS A 88 8.32 -6.90 -10.62
C LYS A 88 7.16 -7.87 -10.80
N VAL A 89 7.39 -9.18 -10.73
CA VAL A 89 6.32 -10.19 -10.82
C VAL A 89 5.30 -10.02 -9.69
N LYS A 90 5.76 -9.78 -8.46
CA LYS A 90 4.86 -9.52 -7.31
C LYS A 90 4.01 -8.28 -7.51
N ILE A 91 4.61 -7.18 -7.99
CA ILE A 91 3.90 -5.92 -8.24
C ILE A 91 2.85 -6.09 -9.35
N ILE A 92 3.19 -6.81 -10.43
CA ILE A 92 2.24 -7.10 -11.52
C ILE A 92 1.05 -7.90 -10.98
N SER A 93 1.30 -9.01 -10.27
CA SER A 93 0.24 -9.83 -9.70
C SER A 93 -0.67 -9.06 -8.74
N ALA A 94 -0.08 -8.25 -7.84
CA ALA A 94 -0.86 -7.40 -6.96
C ALA A 94 -1.70 -6.37 -7.73
N SER A 95 -1.15 -5.77 -8.78
CA SER A 95 -1.86 -4.79 -9.58
C SER A 95 -3.01 -5.39 -10.39
N GLU A 96 -2.87 -6.64 -10.86
CA GLU A 96 -3.95 -7.40 -11.50
C GLU A 96 -5.09 -7.70 -10.51
N ILE A 97 -4.75 -8.17 -9.30
CA ILE A 97 -5.73 -8.41 -8.22
C ILE A 97 -6.50 -7.13 -7.88
N LEU A 98 -5.79 -6.01 -7.80
CA LEU A 98 -6.36 -4.69 -7.49
C LEU A 98 -7.03 -4.02 -8.70
N LYS A 99 -6.98 -4.62 -9.90
CA LYS A 99 -7.50 -4.07 -11.15
C LYS A 99 -6.98 -2.66 -11.45
N LEU A 100 -5.71 -2.41 -11.13
CA LEU A 100 -5.05 -1.13 -11.38
C LEU A 100 -4.59 -1.05 -12.84
N PRO A 101 -4.57 0.15 -13.47
CA PRO A 101 -3.96 0.31 -14.78
C PRO A 101 -2.45 0.14 -14.63
N ILE A 102 -1.92 -1.00 -15.09
CA ILE A 102 -0.48 -1.25 -15.18
C ILE A 102 -0.07 -0.81 -16.57
N GLU A 103 0.57 0.35 -16.70
CA GLU A 103 1.38 0.56 -17.91
C GLU A 103 2.69 -0.20 -17.74
N PRO A 104 3.01 -1.18 -18.61
CA PRO A 104 4.32 -1.78 -18.61
C PRO A 104 5.29 -0.69 -19.04
N HIS A 105 6.09 -0.18 -18.10
CA HIS A 105 7.22 0.66 -18.45
C HIS A 105 8.25 -0.23 -19.14
N VAL A 106 8.12 -0.31 -20.48
CA VAL A 106 9.13 -0.88 -21.36
C VAL A 106 10.35 0.07 -21.29
N PRO A 107 11.57 -0.46 -21.03
CA PRO A 107 12.79 0.33 -21.01
C PRO A 107 13.11 0.96 -22.37
#